data_AF-X1KHF1-F1
#
_entry.id   AF-X1KHF1-F1
#
_cell.length_a   1.000
_cell.length_b   1.000
_cell.length_c   1.000
_cell.angle_alpha   90.00
_cell.angle_beta   90.00
_cell.angle_gamma   90.00
#
_symmetry.space_group_name_H-M   'P 1'
#
loop_
_entity.id
_entity.type
_entity.pdbx_description
1 polymer ?
#
loop_
_entity_poly.entity_id
_entity_poly.type
_entity_poly.pdbx_seq_one_letter_code
_entity_poly.pdbx_strand_id
1 'polypeptide(L)' 'MRTIARELVKTVRRNVTIDWTVRESARAKLRTTVRRILRKYGYPPDKQEKATLTVLEQAELLGKDWV' A
#
# COMPACT_ATOMS: atom_id res chain seq x y z
N MET A 1 9.38 -7.66 14.56
CA MET A 1 8.59 -7.86 13.31
C MET A 1 7.39 -6.92 13.11
N ARG A 2 7.08 -5.95 14.00
CA ARG A 2 5.86 -5.10 13.89
C ARG A 2 6.06 -3.72 13.23
N THR A 3 7.25 -3.44 12.71
CA THR A 3 7.64 -2.09 12.24
C THR A 3 7.29 -1.87 10.77
N ILE A 4 7.57 -2.85 9.91
CA ILE A 4 7.33 -2.78 8.46
C ILE A 4 5.83 -2.67 8.15
N ALA A 5 4.99 -3.46 8.83
CA ALA A 5 3.54 -3.39 8.66
C ALA A 5 2.97 -2.01 9.03
N ARG A 6 3.46 -1.40 10.12
CA ARG A 6 3.04 -0.06 10.55
C ARG A 6 3.48 1.03 9.57
N GLU A 7 4.69 0.92 9.03
CA GLU A 7 5.19 1.87 8.03
C GLU A 7 4.46 1.75 6.69
N LEU A 8 4.10 0.54 6.27
CA LEU A 8 3.24 0.33 5.12
C LEU A 8 1.86 0.95 5.33
N VAL A 9 1.19 0.66 6.44
CA VAL A 9 -0.14 1.23 6.73
C VAL A 9 -0.09 2.75 6.81
N LYS A 10 0.97 3.34 7.39
CA LYS A 10 1.15 4.80 7.44
C LYS A 10 1.36 5.41 6.05
N THR A 11 2.11 4.72 5.19
CA THR A 11 2.33 5.12 3.80
C THR A 11 1.02 5.07 3.01
N VAL A 12 0.25 4.00 3.20
CA VAL A 12 -1.06 3.79 2.57
C VAL A 12 -2.03 4.86 3.03
N ARG A 13 -2.14 5.09 4.34
CA ARG A 13 -3.02 6.11 4.92
C ARG A 13 -2.68 7.53 4.42
N ARG A 14 -1.39 7.86 4.22
CA ARG A 14 -0.99 9.12 3.59
C ARG A 14 -1.36 9.22 2.10
N ASN A 15 -1.31 8.11 1.36
CA ASN A 15 -1.67 8.07 -0.05
C ASN A 15 -3.19 7.95 -0.28
N VAL A 16 -3.95 7.39 0.66
CA VAL A 16 -5.42 7.26 0.62
C VAL A 16 -6.13 8.61 0.72
N THR A 17 -5.49 9.63 1.32
CA THR A 17 -5.97 11.03 1.26
C THR A 17 -5.98 11.61 -0.16
N ILE A 18 -5.37 10.95 -1.15
CA ILE A 18 -5.33 11.39 -2.54
C ILE A 18 -6.52 10.76 -3.25
N ASP A 19 -7.57 11.56 -3.46
CA ASP A 19 -8.61 11.44 -4.49
C ASP A 19 -8.87 10.01 -5.00
N TRP A 20 -9.79 9.30 -4.33
CA TRP A 20 -10.31 8.00 -4.77
C TRP A 20 -11.03 8.07 -6.13
N THR A 21 -11.24 9.27 -6.64
CA THR A 21 -11.88 9.66 -7.90
C THR A 21 -11.13 9.15 -9.15
N VAL A 22 -9.86 8.73 -9.03
CA VAL A 22 -9.08 8.10 -10.12
C VAL A 22 -8.47 6.77 -9.68
N ARG A 23 -9.35 5.77 -9.47
CA ARG A 23 -9.10 4.40 -8.99
C ARG A 23 -7.83 3.70 -9.55
N GLU A 24 -7.53 3.83 -10.83
CA GLU A 24 -6.37 3.14 -11.43
C GLU A 24 -5.03 3.85 -11.15
N SER A 25 -5.00 5.18 -11.26
CA SER A 25 -3.77 5.96 -11.04
C SER A 25 -3.31 5.88 -9.58
N ALA A 26 -4.24 5.92 -8.63
CA ALA A 26 -3.98 5.76 -7.21
C ALA A 26 -3.44 4.36 -6.88
N ARG A 27 -4.04 3.29 -7.44
CA ARG A 27 -3.55 1.91 -7.28
C ARG A 27 -2.15 1.72 -7.86
N ALA A 28 -1.86 2.27 -9.03
CA ALA A 28 -0.54 2.19 -9.66
C ALA A 28 0.54 2.89 -8.82
N LYS A 29 0.22 4.07 -8.27
CA LYS A 29 1.11 4.84 -7.39
C LYS A 29 1.35 4.12 -6.06
N LEU A 30 0.31 3.51 -5.48
CA LEU A 30 0.43 2.74 -4.25
C LEU A 30 1.28 1.48 -4.44
N ARG A 31 1.06 0.72 -5.53
CA ARG A 31 1.89 -0.45 -5.89
C ARG A 31 3.37 -0.08 -5.99
N THR A 32 3.69 0.99 -6.70
CA THR A 32 5.08 1.44 -6.88
C THR A 32 5.71 1.83 -5.55
N THR A 33 4.96 2.52 -4.69
CA THR A 33 5.44 2.96 -3.37
C THR A 33 5.68 1.77 -2.44
N VAL A 34 4.74 0.83 -2.37
CA VAL A 34 4.86 -0.39 -1.56
C VAL A 34 6.04 -1.24 -2.01
N ARG A 35 6.18 -1.45 -3.32
CA ARG A 35 7.30 -2.20 -3.89
C ARG A 35 8.66 -1.55 -3.57
N ARG A 36 8.73 -0.22 -3.59
CA ARG A 36 9.95 0.53 -3.21
C ARG A 36 10.30 0.33 -1.73
N ILE A 37 9.31 0.37 -0.84
CA ILE A 37 9.51 0.14 0.61
C ILE A 37 9.98 -1.30 0.85
N LEU A 38 9.32 -2.29 0.25
CA LEU A 38 9.70 -3.69 0.43
C LEU A 38 11.13 -3.97 -0.07
N ARG A 39 11.53 -3.39 -1.22
CA ARG A 39 12.93 -3.47 -1.68
C ARG A 39 13.92 -2.83 -0.70
N LYS A 40 13.57 -1.68 -0.10
CA LYS A 40 14.40 -1.00 0.90
C LYS A 40 14.66 -1.88 2.14
N TYR A 41 13.71 -2.73 2.50
CA TYR A 41 13.82 -3.66 3.62
C TYR A 41 14.36 -5.05 3.24
N GLY A 42 14.82 -5.25 2.00
CA GLY A 42 15.38 -6.53 1.55
C GLY A 42 14.36 -7.65 1.38
N TYR A 43 13.07 -7.32 1.19
CA TYR A 43 12.05 -8.34 1.00
C TYR A 43 12.24 -9.08 -0.33
N PRO A 44 12.21 -10.43 -0.35
CA PRO A 44 12.37 -11.20 -1.58
C PRO A 44 11.19 -10.97 -2.53
N PRO A 45 11.43 -10.94 -3.86
CA PRO A 45 10.43 -10.60 -4.87
C PRO A 45 9.16 -11.45 -4.79
N ASP A 46 9.27 -12.75 -4.50
CA ASP A 46 8.13 -13.66 -4.27
C ASP A 46 7.18 -13.19 -3.17
N LYS A 47 7.72 -12.58 -2.11
CA LYS A 47 6.92 -12.08 -0.98
C LYS A 47 6.47 -10.63 -1.17
N GLN A 48 7.03 -9.92 -2.16
CA GLN A 48 6.65 -8.53 -2.44
C GLN A 48 5.24 -8.43 -3.00
N GLU A 49 4.88 -9.35 -3.91
CA GLU A 49 3.57 -9.35 -4.55
C GLU A 49 2.46 -9.57 -3.53
N LYS A 50 2.60 -10.60 -2.68
CA LYS A 50 1.66 -10.90 -1.61
C LYS A 50 1.48 -9.74 -0.64
N ALA A 51 2.59 -9.12 -0.20
CA ALA A 51 2.54 -7.96 0.68
C ALA A 51 1.86 -6.75 0.00
N THR A 52 2.09 -6.56 -1.30
CA THR A 52 1.47 -5.47 -2.07
C THR A 52 -0.04 -5.68 -2.22
N LEU A 53 -0.49 -6.91 -2.47
CA LEU A 53 -1.91 -7.26 -2.55
C LEU A 53 -2.64 -7.01 -1.23
N THR A 54 -2.10 -7.51 -0.11
CA THR A 54 -2.68 -7.28 1.23
C THR A 54 -2.85 -5.81 1.55
N VAL A 55 -1.92 -4.98 1.06
CA VAL A 55 -1.94 -3.53 1.32
C VAL A 55 -2.94 -2.80 0.44
N LEU A 56 -3.13 -3.25 -0.80
CA LEU A 56 -4.19 -2.77 -1.67
C LEU A 56 -5.57 -3.13 -1.11
N GLU A 57 -5.76 -4.36 -0.63
CA GLU A 57 -7.01 -4.80 0.02
C GLU A 57 -7.30 -3.96 1.28
N GLN A 58 -6.30 -3.72 2.13
CA GLN A 58 -6.46 -2.87 3.30
C GLN A 58 -6.75 -1.41 2.92
N ALA A 59 -6.14 -0.89 1.87
CA ALA A 59 -6.44 0.45 1.36
C ALA A 59 -7.87 0.57 0.84
N GLU A 60 -8.37 -0.47 0.16
CA GLU A 60 -9.74 -0.52 -0.36
C GLU A 60 -10.79 -0.63 0.75
N LEU A 61 -10.51 -1.42 1.78
CA LEU A 61 -11.36 -1.51 2.98
C LEU A 61 -11.44 -0.16 3.70
N LEU A 62 -10.31 0.53 3.87
CA LEU A 62 -10.25 1.85 4.52
C LEU A 62 -10.92 2.95 3.68
N GLY A 63 -10.78 2.90 2.34
CA GLY A 63 -11.40 3.87 1.44
C GLY A 63 -12.93 3.81 1.42
N LYS A 64 -13.52 2.66 1.74
CA LYS A 64 -14.99 2.49 1.84
C LYS A 64 -15.59 3.10 3.11
N ASP A 65 -14.79 3.22 4.16
CA ASP A 65 -15.19 3.70 5.49
C ASP A 65 -15.03 5.23 5.62
N TRP A 66 -14.40 5.89 4.64
CA TRP A 66 -14.06 7.32 4.64
C TRP A 66 -14.94 8.16 3.69
N VAL A 67 -16.03 7.58 3.18
CA VAL A 67 -17.10 8.28 2.43
C VAL A 67 -18.22 8.70 3.38
#